data_AF-A0A0K8Q0W8-F1
#
_entry.id   AF-A0A0K8Q0W8-F1
#
_cell.length_a   1.000
_cell.length_b   1.000
_cell.length_c   1.000
_cell.angle_alpha   90.00
_cell.angle_beta   90.00
_cell.angle_gamma   90.00
#
_symmetry.space_group_name_H-M   'P 1'
#
loop_
_entity.id
_entity.type
_entity.pdbx_description
1 polymer ?
#
loop_
_entity_poly.entity_id
_entity_poly.type
_entity_poly.pdbx_seq_one_letter_code
_entity_poly.pdbx_strand_id
1 'polypeptide(L)'
;LRSCGDARSRGQIMADDLVERITGTPAGITGIEIQLVMTDRTLFQGDSEPARLSGYGIVPAEWARDTLNQVPGSARKSAGAQARGPPP
;
A
#
# COMPACT_ATOMS: atom_id res chain seq x y z
N LEU A 1 20.62 25.53 5.89
CA LEU A 1 19.61 24.97 4.97
C LEU A 1 18.41 24.48 5.77
N ARG A 2 17.40 25.34 5.97
CA ARG A 2 16.01 24.92 6.20
C ARG A 2 15.24 25.39 4.97
N SER A 3 15.33 24.61 3.90
CA SER A 3 14.52 24.85 2.70
C SER A 3 13.13 24.29 2.95
N CYS A 4 12.12 25.15 2.96
CA CYS A 4 10.68 24.84 3.05
C CYS A 4 10.32 23.50 3.72
N GLY A 5 10.42 23.49 5.05
CA GLY A 5 9.87 22.53 6.01
C GLY A 5 9.43 21.18 5.49
N ASP A 6 10.33 20.21 5.48
CA ASP A 6 9.92 18.82 5.66
C ASP A 6 9.14 18.73 6.99
N ALA A 7 7.92 18.18 6.94
CA ALA A 7 7.08 17.99 8.12
C ALA A 7 7.65 16.94 9.08
N ARG A 8 8.61 16.12 8.62
CA ARG A 8 9.30 15.12 9.42
C ARG A 8 10.33 15.77 10.33
N SER A 9 10.36 15.29 11.57
CA SER A 9 11.38 15.66 12.56
C SER A 9 12.78 15.20 12.11
N ARG A 10 13.82 15.84 12.65
CA ARG A 10 15.22 15.44 12.42
C ARG A 10 15.48 13.97 12.76
N GLY A 11 14.86 13.45 13.81
CA GLY A 11 14.99 12.04 14.21
C GLY A 11 14.38 11.08 13.19
N GLN A 12 13.24 11.43 12.59
CA GLN A 12 12.64 10.65 11.51
C GLN A 12 13.54 10.64 10.28
N ILE A 13 14.10 11.79 9.89
CA ILE A 13 15.04 11.86 8.76
C ILE A 13 16.28 11.00 9.02
N MET A 14 16.84 11.04 10.24
CA MET A 14 17.99 10.21 10.61
C MET A 14 17.68 8.72 10.58
N ALA A 15 16.47 8.32 11.01
CA ALA A 15 16.04 6.94 10.99
C ALA A 15 15.85 6.45 9.54
N ASP A 16 15.16 7.23 8.70
CA ASP A 16 14.94 6.90 7.29
C ASP A 16 16.29 6.74 6.55
N ASP A 17 17.23 7.68 6.76
CA ASP A 17 18.58 7.63 6.14
C ASP A 17 19.39 6.42 6.61
N LEU A 18 19.29 6.05 7.90
CA LEU A 18 19.95 4.86 8.44
C LEU A 18 19.40 3.58 7.80
N VAL A 19 18.07 3.45 7.73
CA VAL A 19 17.44 2.26 7.16
C VAL A 19 17.74 2.17 5.66
N GLU A 20 17.69 3.28 4.93
CA GLU A 20 18.03 3.33 3.51
C GLU A 20 19.48 2.89 3.25
N ARG A 21 20.44 3.33 4.06
CA ARG A 21 21.84 2.91 3.94
C ARG A 21 22.06 1.43 4.25
N ILE A 22 21.33 0.87 5.21
CA ILE A 22 21.48 -0.53 5.62
C ILE A 22 20.77 -1.47 4.62
N THR A 23 19.57 -1.11 4.18
CA THR A 23 18.71 -1.96 3.34
C THR A 23 18.88 -1.69 1.84
N GLY A 24 19.55 -0.59 1.46
CA GLY A 24 19.63 -0.13 0.07
C GLY A 24 18.27 0.29 -0.51
N THR A 25 17.22 0.40 0.31
CA THR A 25 15.85 0.66 -0.15
C THR A 25 15.43 2.09 0.21
N PRO A 26 14.99 2.91 -0.75
CA PRO A 26 14.59 4.30 -0.50
C PRO A 26 13.54 4.45 0.59
N ALA A 27 13.70 5.46 1.44
CA ALA A 27 12.79 5.77 2.55
C ALA A 27 12.59 4.66 3.59
N GLY A 28 13.50 3.67 3.62
CA GLY A 28 13.47 2.59 4.60
C GLY A 28 12.26 1.66 4.52
N ILE A 29 11.52 1.68 3.41
CA ILE A 29 10.39 0.80 3.18
C ILE A 29 10.94 -0.56 2.73
N THR A 30 11.03 -1.54 3.63
CA THR A 30 11.34 -2.91 3.22
C THR A 30 10.11 -3.54 2.58
N GLY A 31 10.09 -3.59 1.25
CA GLY A 31 9.06 -4.31 0.50
C GLY A 31 9.11 -5.82 0.80
N ILE A 32 7.95 -6.47 0.77
CA ILE A 32 7.85 -7.93 0.74
C ILE A 32 7.46 -8.38 -0.67
N GLU A 33 8.03 -9.49 -1.12
CA GLU A 33 7.62 -10.13 -2.37
C GLU A 33 6.36 -10.96 -2.11
N ILE A 34 5.35 -10.76 -2.95
CA ILE A 34 4.08 -11.46 -2.86
C ILE A 34 3.77 -12.10 -4.21
N GLN A 35 3.62 -13.42 -4.22
CA GLN A 35 3.30 -14.18 -5.42
C GLN A 35 1.78 -14.26 -5.61
N LEU A 36 1.27 -13.42 -6.52
CA LEU A 36 -0.13 -13.35 -6.90
C LEU A 36 -0.33 -13.87 -8.34
N VAL A 37 -1.24 -14.84 -8.51
CA VAL A 37 -1.61 -15.42 -9.80
C VAL A 37 -3.05 -15.03 -10.13
N MET A 38 -3.25 -14.42 -11.29
CA MET A 38 -4.56 -14.02 -11.81
C MET A 38 -4.58 -14.06 -13.33
N THR A 39 -5.76 -14.12 -13.93
CA THR A 39 -5.91 -14.08 -15.39
C THR A 39 -5.73 -12.66 -15.93
N ASP A 40 -5.37 -12.54 -17.20
CA ASP A 40 -5.22 -11.25 -17.89
C ASP A 40 -6.54 -10.46 -17.91
N ARG A 41 -7.67 -11.15 -18.03
CA ARG A 41 -9.01 -10.55 -17.97
C ARG A 41 -9.29 -9.96 -16.59
N THR A 42 -8.90 -10.67 -15.54
CA THR A 42 -9.00 -10.17 -14.16
C THR A 42 -8.05 -9.00 -13.94
N LEU A 43 -6.82 -9.06 -14.48
CA LEU A 43 -5.81 -8.03 -14.24
C LEU A 43 -6.12 -6.73 -14.99
N PHE A 44 -6.49 -6.82 -16.26
CA PHE A 44 -6.58 -5.67 -17.15
C PHE A 44 -8.00 -5.32 -17.60
N GLN A 45 -8.93 -6.28 -17.60
CA GLN A 45 -10.27 -6.10 -18.17
C GLN A 45 -11.38 -5.98 -17.12
N GLY A 46 -11.03 -6.04 -15.83
CA GLY A 46 -11.99 -5.86 -14.75
C GLY A 46 -12.83 -7.10 -14.41
N ASP A 47 -12.48 -8.28 -14.93
CA ASP A 47 -13.21 -9.53 -14.66
C ASP A 47 -13.29 -9.82 -13.13
N SER A 48 -14.29 -10.59 -12.72
CA SER A 48 -14.55 -10.99 -11.34
C SER A 48 -13.93 -12.34 -10.96
N GLU A 49 -13.28 -13.02 -11.90
CA GLU A 49 -12.56 -14.26 -11.64
C GLU A 49 -11.54 -14.07 -10.49
N PRO A 50 -11.59 -14.91 -9.45
CA PRO A 50 -10.78 -14.70 -8.26
C PRO A 50 -9.30 -14.99 -8.50
N ALA A 51 -8.43 -14.26 -7.80
CA ALA A 51 -6.98 -14.45 -7.86
C ALA A 51 -6.48 -15.42 -6.78
N ARG A 52 -5.30 -16.00 -6.99
CA ARG A 52 -4.63 -16.87 -6.02
C ARG A 52 -3.38 -16.21 -5.46
N LEU A 53 -3.32 -16.14 -4.15
CA LEU A 53 -2.17 -15.66 -3.40
C LEU A 53 -1.42 -16.86 -2.81
N SER A 54 -0.16 -17.04 -3.22
CA SER A 54 0.66 -18.15 -2.73
C SER A 54 0.77 -18.14 -1.21
N GLY A 55 0.51 -19.29 -0.57
CA GLY A 55 0.53 -19.42 0.89
C GLY A 55 -0.73 -18.93 1.62
N TYR A 56 -1.63 -18.17 0.98
CA TYR A 56 -2.86 -17.65 1.59
C TYR A 56 -4.14 -18.27 1.00
N GLY A 57 -4.17 -18.50 -0.31
CA GLY A 57 -5.32 -19.08 -1.00
C GLY A 57 -6.02 -18.09 -1.94
N ILE A 58 -7.35 -18.20 -2.04
CA ILE A 58 -8.13 -17.42 -3.01
C ILE A 58 -8.47 -16.04 -2.44
N VAL A 59 -8.29 -15.00 -3.26
CA VAL A 59 -8.62 -13.61 -2.95
C VAL A 59 -9.53 -13.00 -4.02
N PRO A 60 -10.42 -12.05 -3.68
CA PRO A 60 -11.29 -11.39 -4.65
C PRO A 60 -10.50 -10.61 -5.71
N ALA A 61 -11.02 -10.61 -6.95
CA ALA A 61 -10.44 -9.90 -8.09
C ALA A 61 -10.19 -8.41 -7.82
N GLU A 62 -11.21 -7.73 -7.28
CA GLU A 62 -11.15 -6.30 -6.98
C GLU A 62 -10.08 -5.99 -5.93
N TRP A 63 -10.04 -6.78 -4.85
CA TRP A 63 -9.04 -6.62 -3.80
C TRP A 63 -7.61 -6.80 -4.32
N ALA A 64 -7.40 -7.79 -5.18
CA ALA A 64 -6.11 -8.04 -5.80
C ALA A 64 -5.64 -6.84 -6.65
N ARG A 65 -6.53 -6.28 -7.48
CA ARG A 65 -6.24 -5.08 -8.29
C ARG A 65 -5.98 -3.84 -7.43
N ASP A 66 -6.79 -3.63 -6.40
CA ASP A 66 -6.62 -2.53 -5.43
C ASP A 66 -5.24 -2.59 -4.75
N THR A 67 -4.73 -3.79 -4.51
CA THR A 67 -3.43 -4.01 -3.88
C THR A 67 -2.28 -3.70 -4.85
N LEU A 68 -2.43 -4.06 -6.13
CA LEU A 68 -1.43 -3.76 -7.17
C LEU A 68 -1.34 -2.26 -7.50
N ASN A 69 -2.44 -1.52 -7.38
CA ASN A 69 -2.49 -0.09 -7.70
C ASN A 69 -2.08 0.82 -6.52
N GLN A 70 -1.76 0.26 -5.35
CA GLN A 70 -1.31 1.06 -4.22
C GLN A 70 0.13 1.52 -4.43
N VAL A 71 0.33 2.84 -4.41
CA VAL A 71 1.66 3.43 -4.32
C VAL A 71 2.24 3.11 -2.93
N PRO A 72 3.43 2.49 -2.83
CA PRO A 72 4.09 2.23 -1.55
C PRO A 72 4.18 3.52 -0.73
N GLY A 73 3.68 3.50 0.51
CA GLY A 73 3.63 4.67 1.40
C GLY A 73 2.30 5.44 1.40
N SER A 74 1.33 5.10 0.53
CA SER A 74 -0.04 5.61 0.65
C SER A 74 -0.79 4.82 1.72
N ALA A 75 -0.52 5.12 2.99
CA ALA A 75 -1.35 4.61 4.08
C ALA A 75 -2.79 5.07 3.82
N ARG A 76 -3.68 4.11 3.48
CA ARG A 76 -5.10 4.38 3.27
C ARG A 76 -5.61 5.03 4.56
N LYS A 77 -5.87 6.35 4.53
CA LYS A 77 -6.67 7.00 5.58
C LYS A 77 -8.00 6.26 5.56
N SER A 78 -8.20 5.36 6.52
CA SER A 78 -9.51 4.83 6.82
C SER A 78 -10.36 6.02 7.27
N ALA A 79 -11.11 6.59 6.33
CA ALA A 79 -12.18 7.52 6.63
C ALA A 79 -13.17 6.77 7.51
N GLY A 80 -13.21 7.14 8.79
CA GLY A 80 -14.20 6.64 9.72
C GLY A 80 -15.59 6.90 9.14
N ALA A 81 -16.32 5.82 8.91
CA ALA A 81 -17.76 5.86 8.73
C ALA A 81 -18.40 6.27 10.06
N GLN A 82 -18.45 7.58 10.31
CA GLN A 82 -19.20 8.21 11.40
C GLN A 82 -19.54 9.63 10.89
N ALA A 83 -20.77 10.00 10.54
CA ALA A 83 -22.03 9.70 11.19
C ALA A 83 -23.16 9.48 10.17
N ARG A 84 -23.99 8.45 10.42
CA ARG A 84 -25.39 8.46 9.97
C ARG A 84 -26.08 9.59 10.72
N GLY A 85 -26.63 10.56 9.99
CA GLY A 85 -27.57 11.53 10.58
C GLY A 85 -28.81 10.81 11.13
N PRO A 86 -29.44 11.32 12.20
CA PRO A 86 -30.66 10.72 12.71
C PRO A 86 -31.80 10.91 11.70
N PRO A 87 -32.61 9.87 11.42
CA PRO A 87 -33.81 9.97 10.58
C PRO A 87 -34.95 10.70 11.35
N PRO A 88 -36.04 11.11 10.66
CA PRO A 88 -36.88 12.26 11.04
C PRO A 88 -37.71 12.08 12.31
#